data_AF-A0A258BA87-F1
#
_entry.id   AF-A0A258BA87-F1
#
_cell.length_a   1.000
_cell.length_b   1.000
_cell.length_c   1.000
_cell.angle_alpha   90.00
_cell.angle_beta   90.00
_cell.angle_gamma   90.00
#
_symmetry.space_group_name_H-M   'P 1'
#
loop_
_entity.id
_entity.type
_entity.pdbx_description
1 polymer ?
#
loop_
_entity_poly.entity_id
_entity_poly.type
_entity_poly.pdbx_seq_one_letter_code
_entity_poly.pdbx_strand_id
1 'polypeptide(L)' 'MRKMMAVFKLGLGCALALGLLACSSPTVTQYAKETPKLDLSEYFNGTIDAYGIFTDRSGNVQKRFTVLLVAKWSVVDG' A
#
# COMPACT_ATOMS: atom_id res chain seq x y z
N MET A 1 -9.83 -41.61 21.17
CA MET A 1 -8.61 -41.04 20.56
C MET A 1 -8.79 -40.57 19.11
N ARG A 2 -9.25 -41.39 18.16
CA ARG A 2 -9.46 -40.97 16.74
C ARG A 2 -10.41 -39.77 16.54
N LYS A 3 -11.52 -39.68 17.30
CA LYS A 3 -12.46 -38.55 17.23
C LYS A 3 -11.83 -37.22 17.67
N MET A 4 -10.96 -37.26 18.69
CA MET A 4 -10.27 -36.09 19.23
C MET A 4 -9.22 -35.54 18.24
N MET A 5 -8.52 -36.45 17.55
CA MET A 5 -7.56 -36.09 16.48
C MET A 5 -8.26 -35.53 15.23
N ALA A 6 -9.49 -35.96 14.93
CA ALA A 6 -10.29 -35.43 13.82
C ALA A 6 -10.79 -34.00 14.09
N VAL A 7 -11.26 -33.72 15.32
CA VAL A 7 -11.68 -32.37 15.74
C VAL A 7 -10.51 -31.39 15.75
N PHE A 8 -9.32 -31.82 16.20
CA PHE A 8 -8.11 -31.00 16.19
C PHE A 8 -7.64 -30.67 14.75
N LYS A 9 -7.67 -31.65 13.84
CA LYS A 9 -7.35 -31.43 12.41
C LYS A 9 -8.35 -30.50 11.72
N LEU A 10 -9.64 -30.60 12.07
CA LEU A 10 -10.68 -29.73 11.52
C LEU A 10 -10.53 -28.28 12.03
N GLY A 11 -10.22 -28.11 13.32
CA GLY A 11 -9.95 -26.79 13.91
C GLY A 11 -8.73 -26.09 13.29
N LEU A 12 -7.63 -26.83 13.07
CA LEU A 12 -6.42 -26.31 12.44
C LEU A 12 -6.66 -25.92 10.97
N GLY A 13 -7.44 -26.70 10.23
CA GLY A 13 -7.81 -26.38 8.84
C GLY A 13 -8.63 -25.09 8.71
N CYS A 14 -9.62 -24.88 9.60
CA CYS A 14 -10.41 -23.66 9.62
C CYS A 14 -9.58 -22.43 10.00
N ALA A 15 -8.68 -22.55 10.99
CA ALA A 15 -7.80 -21.45 11.38
C ALA A 15 -6.87 -21.02 10.23
N LEU A 16 -6.34 -21.98 9.48
CA LEU A 16 -5.50 -21.71 8.31
C LEU A 16 -6.28 -21.04 7.17
N ALA A 17 -7.52 -21.47 6.91
CA ALA A 17 -8.39 -20.86 5.90
C ALA A 17 -8.77 -19.41 6.25
N LEU A 18 -9.02 -19.12 7.54
CA LEU A 18 -9.31 -17.75 8.00
C LEU A 18 -8.10 -16.83 7.94
N GLY A 19 -6.89 -17.35 8.18
CA GLY A 19 -5.64 -16.58 8.09
C GLY A 19 -5.33 -16.08 6.67
N LEU A 20 -5.76 -16.80 5.64
CA LEU A 20 -5.58 -16.39 4.23
C LEU A 20 -6.39 -15.15 3.85
N LEU A 21 -7.48 -14.85 4.56
CA LEU A 21 -8.30 -13.65 4.32
C LEU A 21 -7.70 -12.37 4.91
N ALA A 22 -6.66 -12.48 5.76
CA ALA A 22 -6.06 -11.34 6.46
C ALA A 22 -5.05 -10.54 5.60
N CYS A 23 -4.70 -11.02 4.40
CA CYS A 23 -3.77 -10.33 3.49
C CYS A 23 -4.50 -9.46 2.46
N SER A 24 -5.44 -8.62 2.90
CA SER A 24 -6.07 -7.62 2.01
C SER A 24 -5.31 -6.30 2.04
N SER A 25 -5.14 -5.69 0.87
CA SER A 25 -4.66 -4.30 0.79
C SER A 25 -5.70 -3.36 1.39
N PRO A 26 -5.28 -2.26 2.05
CA PRO A 26 -6.21 -1.30 2.60
C PRO A 26 -7.11 -0.72 1.50
N THR A 27 -8.39 -0.54 1.80
CA THR A 27 -9.35 0.10 0.90
C THR A 27 -9.26 1.61 1.05
N VAL A 28 -9.39 2.36 -0.04
CA VAL A 28 -9.37 3.84 -0.01
C VAL A 28 -10.40 4.43 0.97
N THR A 29 -11.53 3.75 1.15
CA THR A 29 -12.59 4.14 2.10
C THR A 29 -12.15 4.15 3.56
N GLN A 30 -11.12 3.38 3.92
CA GLN A 30 -10.57 3.39 5.28
C GLN A 30 -10.00 4.76 5.66
N TYR A 31 -9.51 5.52 4.68
CA TYR A 31 -8.92 6.84 4.89
C TYR A 31 -9.92 8.00 4.74
N ALA A 32 -11.21 7.72 4.47
CA ALA A 32 -12.18 8.76 4.13
C ALA A 32 -12.46 9.77 5.26
N LYS A 33 -12.17 9.40 6.52
CA LYS A 33 -12.33 10.25 7.70
C LYS A 33 -11.03 10.88 8.18
N GLU A 34 -9.91 10.59 7.51
CA GLU A 34 -8.61 11.13 7.88
C GLU A 34 -8.57 12.63 7.64
N THR A 35 -7.84 13.32 8.51
CA THR A 35 -7.65 14.75 8.45
C THR A 35 -6.17 15.09 8.58
N PRO A 36 -5.65 16.09 7.83
CA PRO A 36 -6.39 16.99 6.92
C PRO A 36 -6.90 16.28 5.66
N LYS A 37 -7.95 16.85 5.04
CA LYS A 37 -8.45 16.33 3.75
C LYS A 37 -7.35 16.50 2.69
N LEU A 38 -7.21 15.50 1.82
CA LEU A 38 -6.26 15.56 0.71
C LEU A 38 -6.72 16.60 -0.32
N ASP A 39 -5.97 17.69 -0.42
CA ASP A 39 -6.04 18.65 -1.53
C ASP A 39 -4.79 18.47 -2.40
N LEU A 40 -4.99 18.03 -3.64
CA LEU A 40 -3.87 17.76 -4.57
C LEU A 40 -3.13 19.04 -4.96
N SER A 41 -3.85 20.16 -5.04
CA SER A 41 -3.26 21.43 -5.43
C SER A 41 -2.34 21.98 -4.35
N GLU A 42 -2.66 21.75 -3.07
CA GLU A 42 -1.79 22.05 -1.95
C GLU A 42 -0.66 21.02 -1.84
N TYR A 43 -1.00 19.73 -1.89
CA TYR A 43 -0.05 18.63 -1.68
C TYR A 43 1.12 18.64 -2.68
N PHE A 44 0.87 18.99 -3.94
CA PHE A 44 1.90 18.99 -5.00
C PHE A 44 2.48 20.37 -5.31
N ASN A 45 2.14 21.42 -4.57
CA ASN A 45 2.73 22.75 -4.76
C ASN A 45 3.94 22.97 -3.86
N GLY A 46 4.97 23.64 -4.40
CA GLY A 46 6.14 24.08 -3.66
C GLY A 46 7.35 23.17 -3.79
N THR A 47 8.25 23.22 -2.81
CA THR A 47 9.49 22.45 -2.81
C THR A 47 9.25 21.06 -2.23
N ILE A 48 9.56 20.02 -3.01
CA ILE A 48 9.30 18.62 -2.66
C ILE A 48 10.63 17.85 -2.74
N ASP A 49 10.99 17.16 -1.66
CA ASP A 49 12.04 16.15 -1.67
C ASP A 49 11.43 14.81 -2.10
N ALA A 50 11.90 14.26 -3.21
CA ALA A 50 11.43 12.96 -3.69
C ALA A 50 12.58 11.95 -3.80
N TYR A 51 12.25 10.69 -3.51
CA TYR A 51 13.17 9.57 -3.53
C TYR A 51 12.71 8.57 -4.58
N GLY A 52 13.60 8.20 -5.49
CA GLY A 52 13.28 7.34 -6.61
C GLY A 52 14.23 6.15 -6.74
N ILE A 53 13.71 5.09 -7.36
CA ILE A 53 14.48 3.92 -7.76
C ILE A 53 14.20 3.60 -9.22
N PHE A 54 15.22 3.11 -9.93
CA PHE A 54 15.08 2.57 -11.28
C PHE A 54 15.40 1.08 -11.25
N THR A 55 14.46 0.27 -11.73
CA THR A 55 14.57 -1.20 -11.77
C THR A 55 14.64 -1.72 -13.20
N ASP A 56 15.33 -2.85 -13.40
CA ASP A 56 15.26 -3.60 -14.66
C ASP A 56 13.92 -4.37 -14.80
N ARG A 57 13.75 -5.10 -15.90
CA ARG A 57 12.54 -5.94 -16.13
C ARG A 57 12.42 -7.14 -15.19
N SER A 58 13.52 -7.53 -14.56
CA SER A 58 13.58 -8.60 -13.56
C SER A 58 13.24 -8.07 -12.16
N GLY A 59 13.05 -6.74 -12.01
CA GLY A 59 12.77 -6.09 -10.75
C GLY A 59 14.01 -5.74 -9.91
N ASN A 60 15.22 -5.94 -10.44
CA ASN A 60 16.45 -5.60 -9.72
C ASN A 60 16.65 -4.08 -9.71
N VAL A 61 17.01 -3.53 -8.54
CA VAL A 61 17.30 -2.09 -8.40
C VAL A 61 18.65 -1.77 -9.02
N GLN A 62 18.63 -1.01 -10.11
CA GLN A 62 19.82 -0.59 -10.81
C GLN A 62 20.35 0.75 -10.29
N LYS A 63 19.46 1.66 -9.88
CA LYS A 63 19.83 2.98 -9.33
C LYS A 63 18.85 3.44 -8.27
N ARG A 64 19.36 4.23 -7.32
CA ARG A 64 18.60 5.01 -6.35
C ARG A 64 19.00 6.46 -6.52
N PHE A 65 18.06 7.37 -6.39
CA PHE A 65 18.32 8.80 -6.55
C PHE A 65 17.37 9.61 -5.66
N THR A 66 17.82 10.81 -5.34
CA THR A 66 17.02 11.81 -4.64
C THR A 66 16.92 13.02 -5.55
N VAL A 67 15.75 13.64 -5.60
CA VAL A 67 15.51 14.87 -6.34
C VAL A 67 14.88 15.91 -5.45
N LEU A 68 15.33 17.14 -5.61
CA LEU A 68 14.65 18.33 -5.10
C LEU A 68 13.79 18.88 -6.24
N LEU A 69 12.47 18.85 -6.08
CA LEU A 69 11.51 19.35 -7.06
C LEU A 69 11.01 20.71 -6.59
N VAL A 70 11.01 21.70 -7.48
CA VAL A 70 10.29 22.96 -7.28
C VAL A 70 9.05 22.91 -8.16
N ALA A 71 7.94 22.45 -7.58
CA ALA A 71 6.71 22.14 -8.29
C ALA A 71 5.72 23.31 -8.21
N LYS A 72 4.96 23.48 -9.29
CA LYS A 72 3.81 24.37 -9.34
C LYS A 72 2.61 23.61 -9.92
N TRP A 73 1.52 23.56 -9.18
CA TRP A 73 0.27 22.95 -9.63
C TRP A 73 -0.42 23.83 -10.67
N SER A 74 -0.94 23.19 -11.71
CA SER A 74 -1.81 23.81 -12.72
C SER A 74 -2.91 22.83 -13.11
N VAL A 75 -4.15 23.30 -13.16
CA VAL A 75 -5.26 22.54 -13.74
C VAL A 75 -5.24 22.73 -15.25
N VAL A 76 -5.27 21.64 -16.01
CA VAL A 76 -5.34 21.64 -17.47
C VAL A 76 -6.59 20.85 -17.85
N ASP A 77 -7.51 21.48 -18.56
CA ASP A 77 -8.76 20.88 -19.07
C ASP A 77 -9.80 20.38 -18.04
N GLY A 78 -9.62 20.68 -16.75
CA GLY A 78 -10.62 20.40 -15.69
C GLY A 78 -10.61 18.95 -15.21
#